data_AF-X6LDY7-F1
#
_entry.id   AF-X6LDY7-F1
#
_cell.length_a   1.000
_cell.length_b   1.000
_cell.length_c   1.000
_cell.angle_alpha   90.00
_cell.angle_beta   90.00
_cell.angle_gamma   90.00
#
_symmetry.space_group_name_H-M   'P 1'
#
loop_
_entity.id
_entity.type
_entity.pdbx_description
1 polymer ?
#
loop_
_entity_poly.entity_id
_entity_poly.type
_entity_poly.pdbx_seq_one_letter_code
_entity_poly.pdbx_strand_id
1 'polypeptide(L)'
;KSGSGKSIFCRHLEKSLWDNYSNDSKQPIPVYISLPKVYNKNNEKDIIFQTLKGKHINKEIMEAICEKVLFIFIVDGFDEIFDKYNENDNNNEKYFYNRFNLNQWNANVIVTCRSEALNDNDINTTLIGTNKNQR
;
A
#
# COMPACT_ATOMS: atom_id res chain seq x y z
N LYS A 1 -7.56 -6.49 -17.89
CA LYS A 1 -6.69 -6.11 -19.04
C LYS A 1 -5.29 -5.67 -18.60
N SER A 2 -4.27 -6.42 -19.01
CA SER A 2 -2.85 -6.03 -18.92
C SER A 2 -2.54 -4.84 -19.84
N GLY A 3 -1.52 -4.04 -19.52
CA GLY A 3 -1.12 -2.89 -20.34
C GLY A 3 -2.10 -1.70 -20.32
N SER A 4 -3.07 -1.67 -19.41
CA SER A 4 -4.10 -0.62 -19.34
C SER A 4 -3.63 0.73 -18.78
N GLY A 5 -2.32 0.91 -18.58
CA GLY A 5 -1.74 2.15 -18.09
C GLY A 5 -1.80 2.40 -16.57
N LYS A 6 -2.18 1.43 -15.73
CA LYS A 6 -2.29 1.61 -14.26
C LYS A 6 -1.00 2.13 -13.62
N SER A 7 0.14 1.49 -13.90
CA SER A 7 1.44 1.93 -13.36
C SER A 7 1.86 3.31 -13.87
N ILE A 8 1.52 3.65 -15.11
CA ILE A 8 1.77 4.98 -15.69
C ILE A 8 0.92 6.02 -14.96
N PHE A 9 -0.36 5.72 -14.77
CA PHE A 9 -1.28 6.55 -13.99
C PHE A 9 -0.80 6.74 -12.55
N CYS A 10 -0.38 5.68 -11.86
CA CYS A 10 0.14 5.78 -10.48
C CYS A 10 1.36 6.68 -10.37
N ARG A 11 2.31 6.56 -11.30
CA ARG A 11 3.50 7.43 -11.35
C ARG A 11 3.12 8.88 -11.67
N HIS A 12 2.19 9.07 -12.60
CA HIS A 12 1.68 10.40 -12.93
C HIS A 12 0.94 11.02 -11.74
N LEU A 13 0.15 10.23 -11.01
CA LEU A 13 -0.55 10.66 -9.79
C LEU A 13 0.44 11.07 -8.69
N GLU A 14 1.46 10.23 -8.41
CA GLU A 14 2.51 10.58 -7.43
C GLU A 14 3.19 11.91 -7.82
N LYS A 15 3.56 12.05 -9.09
CA LYS A 15 4.18 13.29 -9.60
C LYS A 15 3.25 14.49 -9.45
N SER A 16 1.99 14.39 -9.87
CA SER A 16 1.04 15.50 -9.78
C SER A 16 0.73 15.89 -8.33
N LEU A 17 0.75 14.95 -7.39
CA LEU A 17 0.60 15.25 -5.97
C LEU A 17 1.84 15.98 -5.43
N TRP A 18 3.05 15.59 -5.85
CA TRP A 18 4.28 16.30 -5.49
C TRP A 18 4.38 17.69 -6.12
N ASP A 19 4.00 17.84 -7.39
CA ASP A 19 4.06 19.12 -8.11
C ASP A 19 3.11 20.17 -7.49
N ASN A 20 2.04 19.73 -6.80
CA ASN A 20 1.11 20.58 -6.06
C ASN A 20 1.43 20.70 -4.57
N TYR A 21 2.49 20.03 -4.10
CA TYR A 21 2.87 20.02 -2.69
C TYR A 21 3.45 21.37 -2.29
N SER A 22 2.91 21.97 -1.23
CA SER A 22 3.39 23.25 -0.70
C SER A 22 3.95 23.08 0.71
N ASN A 23 5.07 23.75 0.99
CA ASN A 23 5.85 23.58 2.23
C ASN A 23 5.08 23.93 3.52
N ASP A 24 4.05 24.77 3.43
CA ASP A 24 3.21 25.18 4.57
C ASP A 24 1.91 24.36 4.69
N SER A 25 1.72 23.35 3.87
CA SER A 25 0.47 22.61 3.83
C SER A 25 0.50 21.33 4.67
N LYS A 26 -0.62 21.05 5.33
CA LYS A 26 -0.91 19.73 5.94
C LYS A 26 -1.27 18.68 4.88
N GLN A 27 -0.76 18.84 3.65
CA GLN A 27 -1.10 17.94 2.55
C GLN A 27 -0.47 16.56 2.77
N PRO A 28 -1.16 15.49 2.33
CA PRO A 28 -0.62 14.15 2.43
C PRO A 28 0.67 13.98 1.64
N ILE A 29 1.65 13.26 2.18
CA ILE A 29 2.86 12.86 1.45
C ILE A 29 2.52 11.70 0.50
N PRO A 30 2.65 11.87 -0.83
CA PRO A 30 2.40 10.80 -1.78
C PRO A 30 3.62 9.86 -1.90
N VAL A 31 3.38 8.56 -1.85
CA VAL A 31 4.42 7.53 -1.92
C VAL A 31 3.98 6.42 -2.87
N TYR A 32 4.66 6.32 -4.02
CA TYR A 32 4.51 5.18 -4.93
C TYR A 32 5.27 3.96 -4.42
N ILE A 33 4.58 2.82 -4.39
CA ILE A 33 5.10 1.52 -3.96
C ILE A 33 4.80 0.51 -5.07
N SER A 34 5.83 -0.06 -5.68
CA SER A 34 5.69 -1.12 -6.69
C SER A 34 5.80 -2.48 -6.02
N LEU A 35 4.68 -3.13 -5.74
CA LEU A 35 4.66 -4.45 -5.09
C LEU A 35 5.51 -5.50 -5.82
N PRO A 36 5.48 -5.61 -7.16
CA PRO A 36 6.34 -6.58 -7.87
C PRO A 36 7.84 -6.43 -7.55
N LYS A 37 8.28 -5.22 -7.19
CA LYS A 37 9.68 -4.90 -6.91
C LYS A 37 10.07 -5.07 -5.45
N VAL A 38 9.16 -4.79 -4.52
CA VAL A 38 9.48 -4.72 -3.08
C VAL A 38 8.89 -5.88 -2.27
N TYR A 39 7.93 -6.62 -2.83
CA TYR A 39 7.24 -7.66 -2.10
C TYR A 39 8.17 -8.84 -1.78
N ASN A 40 8.22 -9.19 -0.51
CA ASN A 40 8.88 -10.39 -0.02
C ASN A 40 8.04 -10.97 1.12
N LYS A 41 7.69 -12.25 0.97
CA LYS A 41 6.81 -12.98 1.89
C LYS A 41 7.34 -13.06 3.34
N ASN A 42 8.65 -12.89 3.52
CA ASN A 42 9.28 -12.97 4.84
C ASN A 42 9.28 -11.63 5.60
N ASN A 43 8.86 -10.53 4.97
CA ASN A 43 8.98 -9.19 5.57
C ASN A 43 7.82 -8.25 5.19
N GLU A 44 6.64 -8.80 4.96
CA GLU A 44 5.48 -8.06 4.43
C GLU A 44 5.11 -6.83 5.28
N LYS A 45 5.24 -6.96 6.60
CA LYS A 45 5.02 -5.91 7.59
C LYS A 45 5.98 -4.72 7.46
N ASP A 46 7.14 -4.93 6.84
CA ASP A 46 8.18 -3.92 6.68
C ASP A 46 8.21 -3.29 5.29
N ILE A 47 7.31 -3.68 4.37
CA ILE A 47 7.35 -3.20 2.97
C ILE A 47 7.22 -1.68 2.88
N ILE A 48 6.32 -1.08 3.68
CA ILE A 48 6.17 0.39 3.73
C ILE A 48 7.45 1.03 4.26
N PHE A 49 7.99 0.51 5.37
CA PHE A 49 9.24 1.00 5.95
C PHE A 49 10.38 0.95 4.95
N GLN A 50 10.61 -0.19 4.30
CA GLN A 50 11.68 -0.37 3.33
C GLN A 50 11.54 0.58 2.15
N THR A 51 10.31 0.83 1.70
CA THR A 51 10.05 1.79 0.63
C THR A 51 10.41 3.22 1.04
N LEU A 52 10.03 3.64 2.25
CA LEU A 52 10.36 4.98 2.77
C LEU A 52 11.87 5.13 3.02
N LYS A 53 12.52 4.09 3.54
CA LYS A 53 13.98 4.06 3.72
C LYS A 53 14.70 4.20 2.38
N GLY A 54 14.20 3.57 1.32
CA GLY A 54 14.69 3.75 -0.04
C GLY A 54 14.53 5.18 -0.58
N LYS A 55 13.62 5.97 0.01
CA LYS A 55 13.43 7.42 -0.25
C LYS A 55 14.22 8.31 0.72
N HIS A 56 15.22 7.77 1.42
CA HIS A 56 16.07 8.46 2.40
C HIS A 56 15.37 8.98 3.66
N ILE A 57 14.22 8.41 4.02
CA ILE A 57 13.57 8.65 5.31
C ILE A 57 14.16 7.66 6.31
N ASN A 58 14.94 8.15 7.28
CA ASN A 58 15.59 7.30 8.28
C ASN A 58 14.59 6.88 9.39
N LYS A 59 15.00 5.93 10.25
CA LYS A 59 14.13 5.35 11.28
C LYS A 59 13.63 6.39 12.30
N GLU A 60 14.49 7.32 12.72
CA GLU A 60 14.18 8.35 13.71
C GLU A 60 13.11 9.32 13.18
N ILE A 61 13.26 9.76 11.92
CA ILE A 61 12.26 10.56 11.23
C ILE A 61 10.96 9.75 11.11
N MET A 62 11.06 8.46 10.84
CA MET A 62 9.89 7.62 10.65
C MET A 62 9.03 7.48 11.90
N GLU A 63 9.65 7.21 13.05
CA GLU A 63 8.99 7.17 14.35
C GLU A 63 8.31 8.51 14.68
N ALA A 64 8.88 9.63 14.23
CA ALA A 64 8.29 10.94 14.41
C ALA A 64 7.07 11.20 13.49
N ILE A 65 6.97 10.54 12.33
CA ILE A 65 5.97 10.86 11.29
C ILE A 65 4.87 9.82 11.11
N CYS A 66 5.04 8.55 11.52
CA CYS A 66 4.08 7.45 11.25
C CYS A 66 2.61 7.81 11.54
N GLU A 67 2.35 8.48 12.67
CA GLU A 67 0.99 8.88 13.07
C GLU A 67 0.70 10.37 12.85
N LYS A 68 1.74 11.20 12.79
CA LYS A 68 1.60 12.67 12.76
C LYS A 68 1.46 13.22 11.34
N VAL A 69 1.98 12.51 10.36
CA VAL A 69 1.98 12.94 8.96
C VAL A 69 0.97 12.11 8.19
N LEU A 70 0.12 12.81 7.43
CA LEU A 70 -0.83 12.16 6.55
C LEU A 70 -0.10 11.67 5.28
N PHE A 71 -0.36 10.45 4.84
CA PHE A 71 0.22 9.87 3.63
C PHE A 71 -0.85 9.51 2.59
N ILE A 72 -0.43 9.44 1.33
CA ILE A 72 -1.15 8.72 0.27
C ILE A 72 -0.23 7.62 -0.25
N PHE A 73 -0.52 6.38 0.10
CA PHE A 73 0.21 5.21 -0.40
C PHE A 73 -0.41 4.73 -1.69
N ILE A 74 0.34 4.83 -2.79
CA ILE A 74 -0.06 4.37 -4.12
C ILE A 74 0.63 3.02 -4.36
N VAL A 75 -0.07 1.96 -3.99
CA VAL A 75 0.41 0.57 -4.04
C VAL A 75 0.02 -0.07 -5.37
N ASP A 76 1.02 -0.31 -6.22
CA ASP A 76 0.82 -0.73 -7.60
C ASP A 76 1.22 -2.19 -7.84
N GLY A 77 0.36 -2.92 -8.54
CA GLY A 77 0.62 -4.29 -9.02
C GLY A 77 0.32 -5.38 -7.99
N PHE A 78 -0.80 -5.29 -7.27
CA PHE A 78 -1.17 -6.34 -6.30
C PHE A 78 -1.44 -7.70 -6.98
N ASP A 79 -2.03 -7.70 -8.19
CA ASP A 79 -2.26 -8.94 -8.95
C ASP A 79 -0.97 -9.73 -9.22
N GLU A 80 0.14 -9.04 -9.40
CA GLU A 80 1.43 -9.65 -9.76
C GLU A 80 2.08 -10.40 -8.60
N ILE A 81 1.64 -10.15 -7.37
CA ILE A 81 2.12 -10.84 -6.17
C ILE A 81 1.09 -11.80 -5.58
N PHE A 82 -0.11 -11.88 -6.15
CA PHE A 82 -1.27 -12.51 -5.53
C PHE A 82 -1.05 -13.99 -5.20
N ASP A 83 -0.43 -14.74 -6.11
CA ASP A 83 -0.10 -16.16 -5.87
C ASP A 83 0.81 -16.32 -4.64
N LYS A 84 1.91 -15.56 -4.59
CA LYS A 84 2.86 -15.56 -3.46
C LYS A 84 2.23 -15.01 -2.18
N TYR A 85 1.25 -14.13 -2.31
CA TYR A 85 0.49 -13.59 -1.19
C TYR A 85 -0.41 -14.67 -0.59
N ASN A 86 -1.10 -15.45 -1.42
CA ASN A 86 -2.02 -16.51 -0.96
C ASN A 86 -1.33 -17.78 -0.47
N GLU A 87 -0.10 -18.09 -0.92
CA GLU A 87 0.66 -19.23 -0.42
C GLU A 87 0.98 -19.18 1.10
N ASN A 88 0.82 -18.02 1.74
CA ASN A 88 1.24 -17.78 3.11
C ASN A 88 0.12 -18.11 4.13
N ASP A 89 -0.30 -19.38 4.16
CA ASP A 89 -1.35 -19.90 5.08
C ASP A 89 -0.98 -19.84 6.57
N ASN A 90 0.30 -19.64 6.90
CA ASN A 90 0.80 -19.60 8.29
C ASN A 90 0.65 -18.23 8.96
N ASN A 91 0.17 -17.21 8.24
CA ASN A 91 -0.01 -15.87 8.80
C ASN A 91 -1.47 -15.72 9.28
N ASN A 92 -1.67 -15.57 10.59
CA ASN A 92 -3.00 -15.32 11.19
C ASN A 92 -3.65 -14.00 10.69
N GLU A 93 -2.89 -13.18 9.96
CA GLU A 93 -3.34 -11.92 9.35
C GLU A 93 -3.63 -12.10 7.86
N LYS A 94 -4.85 -12.52 7.54
CA LYS A 94 -5.29 -12.77 6.15
C LYS A 94 -5.44 -11.49 5.32
N TYR A 95 -5.70 -10.35 5.97
CA TYR A 95 -6.12 -9.13 5.31
C TYR A 95 -4.93 -8.22 4.96
N PHE A 96 -4.87 -7.75 3.72
CA PHE A 96 -3.82 -6.88 3.17
C PHE A 96 -3.52 -5.70 4.10
N TYR A 97 -4.56 -5.02 4.58
CA TYR A 97 -4.40 -3.86 5.45
C TYR A 97 -3.59 -4.17 6.73
N ASN A 98 -3.88 -5.31 7.38
CA ASN A 98 -3.18 -5.71 8.59
C ASN A 98 -1.81 -6.34 8.27
N ARG A 99 -1.76 -7.19 7.24
CA ARG A 99 -0.56 -7.94 6.85
C ARG A 99 0.60 -7.04 6.41
N PHE A 100 0.30 -5.88 5.84
CA PHE A 100 1.27 -4.84 5.50
C PHE A 100 1.46 -3.79 6.61
N ASN A 101 0.90 -4.03 7.81
CA ASN A 101 0.86 -3.11 8.95
C ASN A 101 0.44 -1.69 8.54
N LEU A 102 -0.63 -1.54 7.75
CA LEU A 102 -1.11 -0.23 7.30
C LEU A 102 -1.81 0.55 8.41
N ASN A 103 -2.31 -0.15 9.43
CA ASN A 103 -2.96 0.41 10.61
C ASN A 103 -2.07 1.35 11.45
N GLN A 104 -0.75 1.23 11.40
CA GLN A 104 0.18 2.10 12.13
C GLN A 104 0.45 3.43 11.40
N TRP A 105 -0.07 3.59 10.17
CA TRP A 105 0.17 4.76 9.34
C TRP A 105 -1.10 5.61 9.25
N ASN A 106 -0.94 6.91 9.42
CA ASN A 106 -2.00 7.87 9.08
C ASN A 106 -2.04 8.05 7.55
N ALA A 107 -2.68 7.12 6.82
CA ALA A 107 -2.57 7.05 5.36
C ALA A 107 -3.90 6.72 4.66
N ASN A 108 -4.12 7.38 3.53
CA ASN A 108 -5.03 6.90 2.50
C ASN A 108 -4.29 5.94 1.57
N VAL A 109 -4.90 4.80 1.23
CA VAL A 109 -4.24 3.75 0.44
C VAL A 109 -4.99 3.52 -0.87
N ILE A 110 -4.27 3.65 -1.98
CA ILE A 110 -4.73 3.35 -3.33
C ILE A 110 -4.03 2.09 -3.78
N VAL A 111 -4.78 1.01 -3.99
CA VAL A 111 -4.23 -0.27 -4.47
C VAL A 111 -4.65 -0.50 -5.92
N THR A 112 -3.70 -0.83 -6.80
CA THR A 112 -4.01 -1.26 -8.16
C THR A 112 -3.94 -2.76 -8.31
N CYS A 113 -4.85 -3.29 -9.11
CA CYS A 113 -4.94 -4.71 -9.42
C CYS A 113 -5.52 -4.90 -10.83
N ARG A 114 -5.35 -6.08 -11.41
CA ARG A 114 -6.14 -6.53 -12.56
C ARG A 114 -7.49 -7.03 -12.06
N SER A 115 -8.55 -6.70 -12.80
CA SER A 115 -9.92 -7.15 -12.57
C SER A 115 -10.08 -8.68 -12.49
N GLU A 116 -9.10 -9.43 -13.02
CA GLU A 116 -9.09 -10.90 -13.06
C GLU A 116 -8.50 -11.54 -11.80
N ALA A 117 -7.75 -10.79 -10.98
CA ALA A 117 -7.03 -11.31 -9.81
C ALA A 117 -7.73 -11.02 -8.47
N LEU A 118 -8.68 -10.07 -8.45
CA LEU A 118 -9.51 -9.77 -7.28
C LEU A 118 -10.94 -9.59 -7.76
N ASN A 119 -11.83 -10.54 -7.44
CA ASN A 119 -13.27 -10.33 -7.62
C ASN A 119 -13.82 -9.46 -6.45
N ASP A 120 -15.05 -8.96 -6.59
CA ASP A 120 -15.66 -8.07 -5.57
C ASP A 120 -15.80 -8.72 -4.18
N ASN A 121 -15.90 -10.06 -4.11
CA ASN A 121 -15.90 -10.79 -2.84
C ASN A 121 -14.49 -10.88 -2.25
N ASP A 122 -13.46 -11.07 -3.07
CA ASP A 122 -12.05 -11.08 -2.66
C ASP A 122 -11.63 -9.70 -2.15
N ILE A 123 -12.14 -8.61 -2.71
CA ILE A 123 -11.84 -7.25 -2.22
C ILE A 123 -12.24 -7.10 -0.74
N ASN A 124 -13.47 -7.50 -0.39
CA ASN A 124 -13.98 -7.36 0.97
C ASN A 124 -13.34 -8.35 1.97
N THR A 125 -12.98 -9.55 1.48
CA THR A 125 -12.44 -10.64 2.30
C THR A 125 -10.92 -10.74 2.31
N THR A 126 -10.23 -10.01 1.45
CA THR A 126 -8.76 -10.02 1.34
C THR A 126 -8.15 -8.66 1.64
N LEU A 127 -8.82 -7.54 1.32
CA LEU A 127 -8.20 -6.22 1.51
C LEU A 127 -8.46 -5.61 2.90
N ILE A 128 -9.72 -5.61 3.35
CA ILE A 128 -10.15 -4.82 4.52
C ILE A 128 -10.61 -5.70 5.69
N GLY A 129 -11.11 -6.91 5.42
CA GLY A 129 -11.67 -7.77 6.45
C GLY A 129 -12.94 -7.18 7.05
N THR A 130 -14.01 -7.15 6.26
CA THR A 130 -15.33 -6.76 6.80
C THR A 130 -15.78 -7.78 7.85
N ASN A 131 -15.78 -7.39 9.13
CA ASN A 131 -16.58 -8.06 10.16
C ASN A 131 -18.05 -7.88 9.82
N LYS A 132 -18.66 -8.85 9.13
CA LYS A 132 -20.12 -8.88 8.89
C LYS A 132 -20.96 -9.22 10.13
N ASN A 133 -20.35 -9.33 11.31
CA ASN A 133 -21.02 -9.72 12.56
C ASN A 133 -21.00 -8.61 13.61
N GLN A 134 -21.67 -7.50 13.37
CA GLN A 134 -22.25 -6.68 14.43
C GLN A 134 -23.64 -6.19 13.96
N ARG A 135 -24.66 -6.97 14.32
CA ARG A 135 -26.06 -6.54 14.44
C ARG A 135 -26.58 -7.09 15.76
#